data_AF-A0A7S0Q2L9-F1
#
_entry.id   AF-A0A7S0Q2L9-F1
#
_cell.length_a   1.000
_cell.length_b   1.000
_cell.length_c   1.000
_cell.angle_alpha   90.00
_cell.angle_beta   90.00
_cell.angle_gamma   90.00
#
_symmetry.space_group_name_H-M   'P 1'
#
loop_
_entity.id
_entity.type
_entity.pdbx_description
1 polymer ?
#
loop_
_entity_poly.entity_id
_entity_poly.type
_entity_poly.pdbx_seq_one_letter_code
_entity_poly.pdbx_strand_id
1 'polypeptide(L)'
;LVLRAPFMPLAVAGKTTGELVQLFDIVATTLELAQIEPKHVHFSRSLAPYLGSVPLPADFVPRRFVFTEGGYASNEPRDHEGWDGLPDKTSDYYYKSALQMADPLSVCRAVSVRNLTHKLVYRSDPTDPDHFSELYDLVADPYELSNKYSDPGYALLRADLKEEILRWLVQTSDVTPWSVCERVSGKCSATPFRRR
;
A
#
# COMPACT_ATOMS: atom_id res chain seq x y z
N LEU A 1 -13.93 -4.69 0.29
CA LEU A 1 -13.97 -5.00 -1.16
C LEU A 1 -15.12 -5.98 -1.40
N VAL A 2 -15.98 -5.72 -2.40
CA VAL A 2 -17.05 -6.65 -2.80
C VAL A 2 -16.78 -7.07 -4.23
N LEU A 3 -16.72 -8.38 -4.49
CA LEU A 3 -16.48 -8.96 -5.81
C LEU A 3 -17.70 -9.74 -6.27
N ARG A 4 -18.13 -9.51 -7.51
CA ARG A 4 -19.18 -10.29 -8.18
C ARG A 4 -18.62 -10.80 -9.51
N ALA A 5 -18.48 -12.12 -9.63
CA ALA A 5 -17.93 -12.78 -10.80
C ALA A 5 -19.01 -13.65 -11.48
N PRO A 6 -19.92 -13.08 -12.29
CA PRO A 6 -21.06 -13.81 -12.86
C PRO A 6 -20.64 -14.88 -13.88
N PHE A 7 -19.43 -14.78 -14.44
CA PHE A 7 -18.90 -15.70 -15.45
C PHE A 7 -18.04 -16.82 -14.84
N MET A 8 -17.92 -16.89 -13.51
CA MET A 8 -17.23 -17.96 -12.81
C MET A 8 -18.27 -18.98 -12.30
N PRO A 9 -18.40 -20.18 -12.91
CA PRO A 9 -19.48 -21.12 -12.60
C PRO A 9 -19.50 -21.59 -11.13
N LEU A 10 -18.34 -21.60 -10.48
CA LEU A 10 -18.18 -22.03 -9.09
C LEU A 10 -18.27 -20.89 -8.07
N ALA A 11 -18.50 -19.65 -8.49
CA ALA A 11 -18.58 -18.52 -7.57
C ALA A 11 -19.82 -18.64 -6.67
N VAL A 12 -19.62 -18.46 -5.36
CA VAL A 12 -20.69 -18.54 -4.36
C VAL A 12 -21.09 -17.14 -3.91
N ALA A 13 -22.38 -16.82 -4.05
CA ALA A 13 -22.94 -15.58 -3.52
C ALA A 13 -22.95 -15.58 -1.99
N GLY A 14 -22.67 -14.42 -1.38
CA GLY A 14 -22.73 -14.25 0.08
C GLY A 14 -21.53 -14.80 0.86
N LYS A 15 -20.52 -15.36 0.18
CA LYS A 15 -19.28 -15.82 0.83
C LYS A 15 -18.46 -14.63 1.34
N THR A 16 -18.00 -14.72 2.58
CA THR A 16 -17.15 -13.72 3.24
C THR A 16 -15.82 -14.35 3.66
N THR A 17 -14.75 -13.56 3.68
CA THR A 17 -13.45 -13.95 4.23
C THR A 17 -12.97 -12.89 5.22
N GLY A 18 -12.36 -13.34 6.32
CA GLY A 18 -11.68 -12.47 7.29
C GLY A 18 -10.20 -12.25 6.97
N GLU A 19 -9.69 -12.88 5.90
CA GLU A 19 -8.31 -12.79 5.49
C GLU A 19 -7.94 -11.40 4.94
N LEU A 20 -6.65 -11.08 5.04
CA LEU A 20 -6.15 -9.80 4.55
C LEU A 20 -6.03 -9.77 3.03
N VAL A 21 -6.64 -8.75 2.42
CA VAL A 21 -6.61 -8.49 0.97
C VAL A 21 -6.22 -7.04 0.70
N GLN A 22 -5.67 -6.75 -0.47
CA GLN A 22 -5.32 -5.39 -0.90
C GLN A 22 -6.19 -4.97 -2.09
N LEU A 23 -6.45 -3.67 -2.22
CA LEU A 23 -7.29 -3.14 -3.30
C LEU A 23 -6.77 -3.55 -4.69
N PHE A 24 -5.46 -3.51 -4.89
CA PHE A 24 -4.83 -3.84 -6.16
C PHE A 24 -4.82 -5.34 -6.49
N ASP A 25 -5.27 -6.22 -5.58
CA ASP A 25 -5.49 -7.65 -5.88
C ASP A 25 -6.55 -7.86 -6.98
N ILE A 26 -7.37 -6.85 -7.23
CA ILE A 26 -8.29 -6.83 -8.37
C ILE A 26 -7.57 -7.05 -9.71
N VAL A 27 -6.30 -6.64 -9.83
CA VAL A 27 -5.50 -6.80 -11.06
C VAL A 27 -5.28 -8.27 -11.36
N ALA A 28 -4.60 -9.01 -10.47
CA ALA A 28 -4.37 -10.45 -10.64
C ALA A 28 -5.68 -11.23 -10.76
N THR A 29 -6.70 -10.84 -9.97
CA THR A 29 -8.01 -11.50 -10.02
C THR A 29 -8.68 -11.33 -11.39
N THR A 30 -8.64 -10.12 -11.96
CA THR A 30 -9.24 -9.85 -13.27
C THR A 30 -8.48 -10.57 -14.38
N LEU A 31 -7.15 -10.56 -14.34
CA LEU A 31 -6.31 -11.25 -15.32
C LEU A 31 -6.55 -12.77 -15.30
N GLU A 32 -6.60 -13.38 -14.12
CA GLU A 32 -6.89 -14.83 -13.98
C GLU A 32 -8.28 -15.18 -14.52
N LEU A 33 -9.32 -14.44 -14.12
CA LEU A 33 -10.69 -14.70 -14.57
C LEU A 33 -10.87 -14.46 -16.08
N ALA A 34 -10.11 -13.52 -16.66
CA ALA A 34 -10.11 -13.26 -18.09
C ALA A 34 -9.16 -14.18 -18.88
N GLN A 35 -8.41 -15.05 -18.20
CA GLN A 35 -7.39 -15.93 -18.80
C GLN A 35 -6.32 -15.14 -19.58
N ILE A 36 -5.93 -13.96 -19.07
CA ILE A 36 -4.91 -13.09 -19.67
C ILE A 36 -3.59 -13.28 -18.92
N GLU A 37 -2.54 -13.62 -19.66
CA GLU A 37 -1.18 -13.69 -19.13
C GLU A 37 -0.60 -12.28 -18.93
N PRO A 38 -0.11 -11.92 -17.72
CA PRO A 38 0.51 -10.64 -17.46
C PRO A 38 1.84 -10.50 -18.21
N LYS A 39 2.01 -9.38 -18.93
CA LYS A 39 3.27 -9.01 -19.62
C LYS A 39 4.11 -8.00 -18.83
N HIS A 40 3.85 -7.87 -17.54
CA HIS A 40 4.52 -6.97 -16.61
C HIS A 40 4.57 -7.61 -15.23
N VAL A 41 5.47 -7.14 -14.37
CA VAL A 41 5.51 -7.55 -12.97
C VAL A 41 4.45 -6.74 -12.21
N HIS A 42 3.65 -7.45 -11.41
CA HIS A 42 2.75 -6.86 -10.43
C HIS A 42 2.77 -7.68 -9.15
N PHE A 43 2.52 -7.02 -8.02
CA PHE A 43 2.56 -7.65 -6.69
C PHE A 43 1.17 -8.06 -6.17
N SER A 44 0.15 -7.93 -7.01
CA SER A 44 -1.23 -8.37 -6.72
C SER A 44 -1.30 -9.90 -6.60
N ARG A 45 -2.15 -10.38 -5.69
CA ARG A 45 -2.48 -11.80 -5.55
C ARG A 45 -3.93 -12.00 -5.96
N SER A 46 -4.21 -13.02 -6.77
CA SER A 46 -5.59 -13.28 -7.18
C SER A 46 -6.46 -13.69 -5.98
N LEU A 47 -7.68 -13.16 -5.96
CA LEU A 47 -8.72 -13.46 -4.97
C LEU A 47 -9.66 -14.56 -5.44
N ALA A 48 -9.47 -15.11 -6.65
CA ALA A 48 -10.29 -16.20 -7.19
C ALA A 48 -10.44 -17.40 -6.24
N PRO A 49 -9.41 -17.84 -5.48
CA PRO A 49 -9.56 -18.92 -4.49
C PRO A 49 -10.64 -18.63 -3.43
N TYR A 50 -10.85 -17.37 -3.06
CA TYR A 50 -11.87 -16.99 -2.10
C TYR A 50 -13.28 -16.99 -2.70
N LEU A 51 -13.45 -16.90 -4.02
CA LEU A 51 -14.75 -16.78 -4.68
C LEU A 51 -15.47 -18.13 -4.85
N GLY A 52 -14.71 -19.22 -5.01
CA GLY A 52 -15.25 -20.54 -5.35
C GLY A 52 -16.01 -21.25 -4.23
N SER A 53 -16.83 -22.23 -4.60
CA SER A 53 -17.47 -23.21 -3.69
C SER A 53 -16.52 -24.29 -3.20
N VAL A 54 -15.37 -24.44 -3.86
CA VAL A 54 -14.34 -25.42 -3.51
C VAL A 54 -13.59 -24.93 -2.26
N PRO A 55 -13.23 -25.83 -1.32
CA PRO A 55 -12.30 -25.51 -0.25
C PRO A 55 -11.02 -24.89 -0.78
N LEU A 56 -10.39 -24.04 0.03
CA LEU A 56 -9.07 -23.50 -0.31
C LEU A 56 -8.08 -24.67 -0.51
N PRO A 57 -7.15 -24.57 -1.48
CA PRO A 57 -6.09 -25.57 -1.64
C PRO A 57 -5.32 -25.79 -0.34
N ALA A 58 -4.84 -27.01 -0.10
CA ALA A 58 -4.14 -27.36 1.14
C ALA A 58 -2.85 -26.55 1.36
N ASP A 59 -2.22 -26.09 0.28
CA ASP A 59 -1.03 -25.27 0.23
C ASP A 59 -1.33 -23.76 0.12
N PHE A 60 -2.61 -23.36 0.17
CA PHE A 60 -2.99 -21.97 0.11
C PHE A 60 -2.57 -21.23 1.39
N VAL A 61 -1.62 -20.30 1.25
CA VAL A 61 -1.15 -19.46 2.36
C VAL A 61 -1.77 -18.06 2.25
N PRO A 62 -2.66 -17.65 3.16
CA PRO A 62 -3.21 -16.29 3.18
C PRO A 62 -2.12 -15.23 3.33
N ARG A 63 -2.40 -14.00 2.92
CA ARG A 63 -1.47 -12.88 3.09
C ARG A 63 -1.40 -12.51 4.57
N ARG A 64 -0.17 -12.35 5.09
CA ARG A 64 0.08 -12.02 6.51
C ARG A 64 0.05 -10.53 6.81
N PHE A 65 0.44 -9.69 5.85
CA PHE A 65 0.57 -8.24 6.01
C PHE A 65 0.01 -7.51 4.80
N VAL A 66 -0.65 -6.38 5.02
CA VAL A 66 -1.12 -5.47 3.96
C VAL A 66 -0.54 -4.09 4.17
N PHE A 67 -0.35 -3.39 3.06
CA PHE A 67 0.38 -2.12 3.02
C PHE A 67 -0.45 -1.03 2.35
N THR A 68 -0.25 0.21 2.81
CA THR A 68 -0.74 1.44 2.16
C THR A 68 0.34 2.51 2.26
N GLU A 69 0.42 3.37 1.26
CA GLU A 69 1.36 4.48 1.17
C GLU A 69 0.62 5.79 0.93
N GLY A 70 1.23 6.91 1.33
CA GLY A 70 0.71 8.24 1.04
C GLY A 70 1.57 9.35 1.63
N GLY A 71 1.11 10.58 1.46
CA GLY A 71 1.79 11.77 1.97
C GLY A 71 2.97 12.22 1.12
N TYR A 72 3.56 13.35 1.53
CA TYR A 72 4.61 14.06 0.80
C TYR A 72 5.80 14.31 1.71
N ALA A 73 6.99 14.44 1.14
CA ALA A 73 8.16 14.87 1.88
C ALA A 73 8.37 16.39 1.77
N SER A 74 8.97 16.99 2.79
CA SER A 74 9.26 18.43 2.85
C SER A 74 10.12 18.95 1.69
N ASN A 75 10.88 18.07 1.03
CA ASN A 75 11.68 18.38 -0.16
C ASN A 75 10.88 18.29 -1.48
N GLU A 76 9.59 17.97 -1.43
CA GLU A 76 8.65 17.89 -2.56
C GLU A 76 7.51 18.92 -2.41
N PRO A 77 7.78 20.22 -2.13
CA PRO A 77 6.72 21.18 -1.78
C PRO A 77 5.70 21.44 -2.90
N ARG A 78 6.04 21.06 -4.14
CA ARG A 78 5.15 21.14 -5.31
C ARG A 78 3.95 20.21 -5.23
N ASP A 79 4.07 19.14 -4.46
CA ASP A 79 3.04 18.12 -4.35
C ASP A 79 2.04 18.45 -3.23
N HIS A 80 2.28 19.55 -2.49
CA HIS A 80 1.39 19.99 -1.43
C HIS A 80 0.15 20.69 -1.99
N GLU A 81 -1.02 20.38 -1.42
CA GLU A 81 -2.28 21.03 -1.80
C GLU A 81 -2.23 22.51 -1.37
N GLY A 82 -2.18 23.41 -2.36
CA GLY A 82 -2.03 24.86 -2.13
C GLY A 82 -0.74 25.46 -2.68
N TRP A 83 0.16 24.65 -3.25
CA TRP A 83 1.42 25.13 -3.87
C TRP A 83 1.18 26.18 -4.97
N ASP A 84 0.17 25.99 -5.82
CA ASP A 84 -0.20 26.90 -6.91
C ASP A 84 -1.26 27.94 -6.50
N GLY A 85 -1.58 28.02 -5.20
CA GLY A 85 -2.57 28.91 -4.63
C GLY A 85 -3.58 28.17 -3.78
N LEU A 86 -4.09 28.84 -2.75
CA LEU A 86 -5.18 28.29 -1.95
C LEU A 86 -6.50 28.36 -2.72
N PRO A 87 -7.40 27.37 -2.55
CA PRO A 87 -8.74 27.47 -3.10
C PRO A 87 -9.51 28.63 -2.45
N ASP A 88 -10.69 28.95 -2.96
CA ASP A 88 -11.55 29.95 -2.32
C ASP A 88 -11.92 29.52 -0.88
N LYS A 89 -12.07 30.49 0.03
CA LYS A 89 -12.40 30.25 1.44
C LYS A 89 -13.73 29.52 1.67
N THR A 90 -14.63 29.56 0.70
CA THR A 90 -15.91 28.83 0.74
C THR A 90 -15.77 27.35 0.39
N SER A 91 -14.64 26.92 -0.16
CA SER A 91 -14.37 25.52 -0.46
C SER A 91 -14.11 24.72 0.82
N ASP A 92 -14.67 23.51 0.90
CA ASP A 92 -14.40 22.55 1.97
C ASP A 92 -12.89 22.22 2.10
N TYR A 93 -12.13 22.38 1.01
CA TYR A 93 -10.69 22.10 0.98
C TYR A 93 -9.81 23.25 1.46
N TYR A 94 -10.35 24.46 1.67
CA TYR A 94 -9.54 25.63 2.04
C TYR A 94 -8.70 25.41 3.28
N TYR A 95 -9.33 24.97 4.38
CA TYR A 95 -8.63 24.79 5.64
C TYR A 95 -7.64 23.63 5.60
N LYS A 96 -7.93 22.58 4.82
CA LYS A 96 -7.01 21.45 4.62
C LYS A 96 -5.74 21.92 3.91
N SER A 97 -5.87 22.59 2.76
CA SER A 97 -4.73 23.11 2.00
C SER A 97 -3.96 24.16 2.79
N ALA A 98 -4.65 25.06 3.49
CA ALA A 98 -4.01 26.07 4.34
C ALA A 98 -3.20 25.44 5.48
N LEU A 99 -3.73 24.40 6.14
CA LEU A 99 -3.01 23.66 7.17
C LEU A 99 -1.77 22.96 6.60
N GLN A 100 -1.91 22.26 5.48
CA GLN A 100 -0.81 21.57 4.82
C GLN A 100 0.32 22.54 4.41
N MET A 101 -0.02 23.76 3.98
CA MET A 101 0.97 24.79 3.65
C MET A 101 1.63 25.42 4.89
N ALA A 102 0.90 25.55 5.99
CA ALA A 102 1.43 26.11 7.25
C ALA A 102 2.27 25.09 8.04
N ASP A 103 1.88 23.82 8.00
CA ASP A 103 2.56 22.69 8.63
C ASP A 103 2.67 21.52 7.64
N PRO A 104 3.72 21.50 6.81
CA PRO A 104 3.97 20.42 5.85
C PRO A 104 4.07 19.02 6.45
N LEU A 105 4.51 18.90 7.70
CA LEU A 105 4.69 17.60 8.35
C LEU A 105 3.35 16.95 8.73
N SER A 106 2.25 17.72 8.74
CA SER A 106 0.89 17.19 8.94
C SER A 106 0.47 16.15 7.89
N VAL A 107 1.09 16.17 6.71
CA VAL A 107 0.87 15.22 5.59
C VAL A 107 2.15 14.46 5.24
N CYS A 108 3.07 14.33 6.21
CA CYS A 108 4.34 13.65 6.06
C CYS A 108 4.18 12.28 5.40
N ARG A 109 5.11 11.96 4.50
CA ARG A 109 5.21 10.66 3.82
C ARG A 109 5.09 9.52 4.83
N ALA A 110 4.13 8.63 4.56
CA ALA A 110 3.74 7.57 5.45
C ALA A 110 3.65 6.23 4.71
N VAL A 111 4.10 5.17 5.38
CA VAL A 111 3.82 3.79 5.00
C VAL A 111 3.15 3.10 6.17
N SER A 112 2.01 2.47 5.93
CA SER A 112 1.30 1.68 6.93
C SER A 112 1.43 0.20 6.61
N VAL A 113 1.74 -0.60 7.62
CA VAL A 113 1.68 -2.08 7.58
C VAL A 113 0.64 -2.56 8.58
N ARG A 114 -0.18 -3.51 8.17
CA ARG A 114 -1.23 -4.10 9.01
C ARG A 114 -1.24 -5.61 8.89
N ASN A 115 -1.29 -6.30 10.01
CA ASN A 115 -1.69 -7.71 10.09
C ASN A 115 -3.10 -7.83 10.71
N LEU A 116 -3.55 -9.04 11.04
CA LEU A 116 -4.88 -9.24 11.63
C LEU A 116 -5.04 -8.63 13.03
N THR A 117 -3.93 -8.42 13.74
CA THR A 117 -3.91 -8.05 15.16
C THR A 117 -3.39 -6.64 15.43
N HIS A 118 -2.55 -6.08 14.55
CA HIS A 118 -1.85 -4.83 14.77
C HIS A 118 -1.66 -4.06 13.48
N LYS A 119 -1.55 -2.74 13.61
CA LYS A 119 -1.26 -1.82 12.50
C LYS A 119 -0.25 -0.78 12.95
N LEU A 120 0.80 -0.60 12.14
CA LEU A 120 1.79 0.47 12.29
C LEU A 120 1.59 1.45 11.14
N VAL A 121 1.55 2.75 11.44
CA VAL A 121 1.67 3.86 10.48
C VAL A 121 3.00 4.53 10.74
N TYR A 122 3.98 4.26 9.89
CA TYR A 122 5.31 4.85 9.99
C TYR A 122 5.37 6.12 9.13
N ARG A 123 5.67 7.25 9.76
CA ARG A 123 5.81 8.56 9.11
C ARG A 123 7.26 9.01 9.21
N SER A 124 7.83 9.47 8.11
CA SER A 124 9.22 9.90 8.11
C SER A 124 9.47 10.98 7.07
N ASP A 125 10.12 12.05 7.50
CA ASP A 125 10.57 13.15 6.66
C ASP A 125 12.10 13.28 6.72
N PRO A 126 12.76 13.84 5.68
CA PRO A 126 14.19 14.14 5.77
C PRO A 126 14.56 15.08 6.93
N THR A 127 13.64 15.95 7.36
CA THR A 127 13.87 16.94 8.43
C THR A 127 13.43 16.45 9.80
N ASP A 128 12.48 15.51 9.86
CA ASP A 128 11.96 14.93 11.09
C ASP A 128 11.68 13.43 10.89
N PRO A 129 12.66 12.55 11.17
CA PRO A 129 12.46 11.12 11.04
C PRO A 129 11.54 10.60 12.15
N ASP A 130 10.69 9.64 11.81
CA ASP A 130 9.74 9.03 12.75
C ASP A 130 8.69 10.02 13.34
N HIS A 131 8.28 10.98 12.53
CA HIS A 131 7.40 12.10 12.91
C HIS A 131 5.96 11.64 13.20
N PHE A 132 5.55 11.66 14.48
CA PHE A 132 4.21 11.26 14.93
C PHE A 132 3.73 9.93 14.33
N SER A 133 4.61 8.93 14.27
CA SER A 133 4.22 7.57 13.90
C SER A 133 3.20 6.98 14.90
N GLU A 134 2.40 6.03 14.43
CA GLU A 134 1.29 5.46 15.19
C GLU A 134 1.34 3.93 15.20
N LEU A 135 1.00 3.31 16.33
CA LEU A 135 0.88 1.86 16.46
C LEU A 135 -0.41 1.51 17.19
N TYR A 136 -1.21 0.63 16.60
CA TYR A 136 -2.51 0.23 17.13
C TYR A 136 -2.58 -1.28 17.33
N ASP A 137 -3.13 -1.68 18.47
CA ASP A 137 -3.56 -3.05 18.77
C ASP A 137 -5.01 -3.19 18.35
N LEU A 138 -5.25 -3.87 17.23
CA LEU A 138 -6.59 -4.00 16.63
C LEU A 138 -7.47 -5.02 17.35
N VAL A 139 -6.89 -5.83 18.25
CA VAL A 139 -7.65 -6.78 19.07
C VAL A 139 -8.24 -6.04 20.27
N ALA A 140 -7.43 -5.26 20.96
CA ALA A 140 -7.86 -4.47 22.12
C ALA A 140 -8.56 -3.16 21.72
N ASP A 141 -8.19 -2.57 20.59
CA ASP A 141 -8.69 -1.29 20.07
C ASP A 141 -9.02 -1.37 18.57
N PRO A 142 -10.15 -2.00 18.20
CA PRO A 142 -10.57 -2.15 16.81
C PRO A 142 -10.88 -0.81 16.10
N TYR A 143 -11.04 0.27 16.87
CA TYR A 143 -11.39 1.59 16.37
C TYR A 143 -10.17 2.53 16.26
N GLU A 144 -8.97 2.04 16.57
CA GLU A 144 -7.70 2.78 16.42
C GLU A 144 -7.69 4.12 17.18
N LEU A 145 -8.23 4.13 18.41
CA LEU A 145 -8.37 5.34 19.24
C LEU A 145 -7.18 5.58 20.18
N SER A 146 -6.37 4.57 20.45
CA SER A 146 -5.25 4.63 21.39
C SER A 146 -3.92 4.31 20.72
N ASN A 147 -3.18 5.36 20.37
CA ASN A 147 -1.84 5.21 19.82
C ASN A 147 -0.87 4.64 20.88
N LYS A 148 -0.32 3.45 20.62
CA LYS A 148 0.67 2.74 21.45
C LYS A 148 2.12 2.96 21.01
N TYR A 149 2.36 3.87 20.07
CA TYR A 149 3.68 4.03 19.45
C TYR A 149 4.79 4.33 20.46
N SER A 150 4.52 5.11 21.50
CA SER A 150 5.51 5.46 22.54
C SER A 150 5.56 4.44 23.70
N ASP A 151 4.70 3.42 23.70
CA ASP A 151 4.67 2.42 24.77
C ASP A 151 5.88 1.48 24.65
N PRO A 152 6.72 1.34 25.71
CA PRO A 152 7.86 0.44 25.68
C PRO A 152 7.48 -1.03 25.58
N GLY A 153 6.27 -1.42 26.04
CA GLY A 153 5.78 -2.80 25.92
C GLY A 153 5.60 -3.26 24.47
N TYR A 154 5.39 -2.32 23.55
CA TYR A 154 5.24 -2.59 22.12
C TYR A 154 6.53 -2.39 21.32
N ALA A 155 7.68 -2.14 21.96
CA ALA A 155 8.92 -1.77 21.27
C ALA A 155 9.43 -2.85 20.29
N LEU A 156 9.36 -4.13 20.68
CA LEU A 156 9.77 -5.24 19.81
C LEU A 156 8.84 -5.37 18.60
N LEU A 157 7.52 -5.35 18.83
CA LEU A 157 6.55 -5.41 17.73
C LEU A 157 6.69 -4.22 16.78
N ARG A 158 6.94 -3.02 17.31
CA ARG A 158 7.21 -1.82 16.50
C ARG A 158 8.42 -2.02 15.60
N ALA A 159 9.50 -2.62 16.12
CA ALA A 159 10.69 -2.93 15.33
C ALA A 159 10.39 -3.99 14.24
N ASP A 160 9.68 -5.07 14.59
CA ASP A 160 9.31 -6.14 13.65
C ASP A 160 8.46 -5.60 12.50
N LEU A 161 7.48 -4.74 12.79
CA LEU A 161 6.62 -4.14 11.77
C LEU A 161 7.39 -3.13 10.90
N LYS A 162 8.33 -2.37 11.46
CA LYS A 162 9.25 -1.53 10.66
C LYS A 162 10.13 -2.37 9.74
N GLU A 163 10.63 -3.51 10.21
CA GLU A 163 11.41 -4.44 9.38
C GLU A 163 10.57 -5.03 8.24
N GLU A 164 9.29 -5.34 8.50
CA GLU A 164 8.38 -5.82 7.46
C GLU A 164 8.12 -4.74 6.39
N ILE A 165 7.97 -3.46 6.78
CA ILE A 165 7.90 -2.35 5.82
C ILE A 165 9.16 -2.29 4.96
N LEU A 166 10.35 -2.35 5.58
CA LEU A 166 11.63 -2.32 4.86
C LEU A 166 11.72 -3.47 3.86
N ARG A 167 11.41 -4.70 4.31
CA ARG A 167 11.42 -5.91 3.48
C ARG A 167 10.47 -5.76 2.29
N TRP A 168 9.27 -5.26 2.53
CA TRP A 168 8.28 -5.03 1.50
C TRP A 168 8.76 -4.00 0.47
N LEU A 169 9.21 -2.81 0.90
CA LEU A 169 9.73 -1.77 0.00
C LEU A 169 10.88 -2.29 -0.87
N VAL A 170 11.84 -3.02 -0.28
CA VAL A 170 12.95 -3.63 -1.05
C VAL A 170 12.46 -4.60 -2.12
N GLN A 171 11.36 -5.31 -1.88
CA GLN A 171 10.79 -6.27 -2.82
C GLN A 171 9.89 -5.63 -3.88
N THR A 172 9.32 -4.45 -3.63
CA THR A 172 8.25 -3.90 -4.47
C THR A 172 8.49 -2.52 -5.07
N SER A 173 9.47 -1.75 -4.60
CA SER A 173 9.64 -0.35 -5.02
C SER A 173 10.30 -0.16 -6.40
N ASP A 174 10.99 -1.17 -6.95
CA ASP A 174 11.57 -1.09 -8.29
C ASP A 174 11.09 -2.25 -9.17
N VAL A 175 10.60 -1.93 -10.37
CA VAL A 175 10.17 -2.91 -11.37
C VAL A 175 10.99 -2.70 -12.62
N THR A 176 11.87 -3.65 -12.92
CA THR A 176 12.67 -3.59 -14.13
C THR A 176 11.83 -3.92 -15.37
N PRO A 177 12.08 -3.26 -16.50
CA PRO A 177 11.45 -3.62 -17.77
C PRO A 177 11.68 -5.09 -18.12
N TRP A 178 10.67 -5.72 -18.73
CA TRP A 178 10.73 -7.13 -19.13
C TRP A 178 11.57 -7.35 -20.40
N SER A 179 11.75 -6.30 -21.21
CA SER A 179 12.60 -6.35 -22.38
C SER A 179 14.08 -6.40 -21.97
N VAL A 180 14.77 -7.44 -22.42
CA VAL A 180 16.22 -7.52 -22.28
C VAL A 180 16.84 -6.41 -23.12
N CYS A 181 17.52 -5.45 -22.50
CA CYS A 181 18.41 -4.60 -23.30
C CYS A 181 19.63 -5.42 -23.71
N GLU A 182 19.83 -5.52 -25.02
CA GLU A 182 21.04 -6.05 -25.60
C GLU A 182 22.18 -5.03 -25.43
N ARG A 183 22.81 -5.07 -24.25
CA ARG A 183 23.87 -4.11 -23.84
C ARG A 183 25.04 -4.04 -24.82
N VAL A 184 25.28 -5.12 -25.57
CA VAL A 184 26.41 -5.26 -26.50
C VAL A 184 26.15 -4.59 -27.85
N SER A 185 24.90 -4.56 -28.33
CA SER A 185 24.58 -4.06 -29.67
C SER A 185 24.32 -2.55 -29.72
N GLY A 186 24.33 -1.86 -28.57
CA GLY A 186 24.02 -0.43 -28.46
C GLY A 186 22.55 -0.07 -28.75
N LYS A 187 21.73 -1.06 -29.13
CA LYS A 187 20.30 -0.92 -29.40
C LYS A 187 19.49 -1.17 -28.14
N CYS A 188 19.76 -0.45 -27.04
CA CYS A 188 18.68 -0.27 -26.07
C CYS A 188 17.63 0.57 -26.81
N SER A 189 16.48 -0.02 -27.16
CA SER A 189 15.31 0.77 -27.53
C SER A 189 15.15 1.85 -26.47
N ALA A 190 15.10 3.12 -26.89
CA ALA A 190 15.07 4.29 -26.02
C ALA A 190 13.97 4.14 -24.94
N THR A 191 14.33 3.50 -23.85
CA THR A 191 13.56 3.45 -22.62
C THR A 191 14.06 4.67 -21.84
N PRO A 192 13.16 5.53 -21.34
CA PRO A 192 13.56 6.84 -20.81
C PRO A 192 14.42 6.77 -19.54
N PHE A 193 14.69 5.58 -19.01
CA PHE A 193 15.54 5.37 -17.83
C PHE A 193 17.01 5.15 -18.20
N ARG A 194 17.66 6.15 -18.80
CA ARG A 194 19.06 6.41 -18.43
C ARG A 194 19.03 7.14 -17.09
N ARG A 195 19.07 6.39 -15.97
CA ARG A 195 19.39 7.00 -14.68
C ARG A 195 20.77 7.66 -14.83
N ARG A 196 20.84 8.98 -14.65
CA ARG A 196 22.09 9.71 -14.48
C ARG A 196 22.71 9.37 -13.13
#